data_AF-A0AB34SLZ8-F1
#
_entry.id   AF-A0AB34SLZ8-F1
#
_cell.length_a   1.000
_cell.length_b   1.000
_cell.length_c   1.000
_cell.angle_alpha   90.00
_cell.angle_beta   90.00
_cell.angle_gamma   90.00
#
_symmetry.space_group_name_H-M   'P 1'
#
loop_
_entity.id
_entity.type
_entity.pdbx_description
1 polymer ?
#
loop_
_entity_poly.entity_id
_entity_poly.type
_entity_poly.pdbx_seq_one_letter_code
_entity_poly.pdbx_strand_id
1 'polypeptide(L)'
;MVFIFLLLIILLLGGGGFFFLKSYDDKYIALQKNNMLLKSQLSKIKEKYDLLDSSTQNCNLEFLTVDNHYGLLPKNTIVRISPSNNSCIVKKIDMGMQVGILEKVNTNDSTWYYVALPLDNNINSRGWVEEPAFSEISNSPIEIS
;
A
#
# COMPACT_ATOMS: atom_id res chain seq x y z
N MET A 1 52.05 -3.13 56.85
CA MET A 1 52.29 -2.94 55.40
C MET A 1 51.60 -4.02 54.57
N VAL A 2 51.97 -5.31 54.71
CA VAL A 2 51.39 -6.42 53.91
C VAL A 2 49.86 -6.58 54.08
N PHE A 3 49.34 -6.44 55.30
CA PHE A 3 47.90 -6.56 55.57
C PHE A 3 47.06 -5.47 54.89
N ILE A 4 47.58 -4.23 54.85
CA ILE A 4 46.93 -3.10 54.18
C ILE A 4 46.88 -3.33 52.66
N PHE A 5 47.94 -3.91 52.10
CA PHE A 5 48.02 -4.23 50.68
C PHE A 5 47.03 -5.34 50.28
N LEU A 6 46.88 -6.39 51.12
CA LEU A 6 45.87 -7.43 50.93
C LEU A 6 44.44 -6.88 50.96
N LEU A 7 44.16 -5.92 51.85
CA LEU A 7 42.84 -5.31 51.99
C LEU A 7 42.48 -4.45 50.76
N LEU A 8 43.47 -3.74 50.19
CA LEU A 8 43.32 -3.01 48.93
C LEU A 8 43.02 -3.93 47.74
N ILE A 9 43.68 -5.09 47.66
CA ILE A 9 43.44 -6.08 46.61
C ILE A 9 42.01 -6.64 46.69
N ILE A 10 41.54 -6.96 47.90
CA ILE A 10 40.17 -7.46 48.11
C ILE A 10 39.13 -6.41 47.72
N LEU A 11 39.39 -5.12 48.03
CA LEU A 11 38.50 -4.02 47.65
C LEU A 11 38.43 -3.84 46.13
N LEU A 12 39.57 -3.95 45.43
CA LEU A 12 39.66 -3.83 43.98
C LEU A 12 38.98 -5.00 43.26
N LEU A 13 39.21 -6.23 43.73
CA LEU A 13 38.59 -7.43 43.16
C LEU A 13 37.08 -7.48 43.44
N GLY A 14 36.66 -7.12 44.65
CA GLY A 14 35.24 -7.06 45.02
C GLY A 14 34.49 -5.96 44.29
N GLY A 15 35.01 -4.73 44.33
CA GLY A 15 34.40 -3.57 43.67
C GLY A 15 34.42 -3.68 42.15
N GLY A 16 35.56 -4.09 41.58
CA GLY A 16 35.71 -4.33 40.14
C GLY A 16 34.80 -5.47 39.68
N GLY A 17 34.83 -6.62 40.36
CA GLY A 17 33.98 -7.77 40.04
C GLY A 17 32.49 -7.44 40.09
N PHE A 18 32.05 -6.72 41.13
CA PHE A 18 30.66 -6.27 41.24
C PHE A 18 30.26 -5.32 40.09
N PHE A 19 31.13 -4.37 39.74
CA PHE A 19 30.89 -3.45 38.62
C PHE A 19 30.79 -4.19 37.27
N PHE A 20 31.66 -5.18 37.04
CA PHE A 20 31.62 -6.00 35.83
C PHE A 20 30.35 -6.85 35.74
N LEU A 21 29.92 -7.49 36.84
CA LEU A 21 28.69 -8.27 36.88
C LEU A 21 27.46 -7.41 36.59
N LYS A 22 27.36 -6.25 37.25
CA LYS A 22 26.26 -5.31 37.01
C LYS A 22 26.22 -4.82 35.55
N SER A 23 27.38 -4.46 34.99
CA SER A 23 27.48 -4.02 33.60
C SER A 23 27.06 -5.11 32.61
N TYR A 24 27.31 -6.39 32.94
CA TYR A 24 26.89 -7.52 32.12
C TYR A 24 25.37 -7.73 32.20
N ASP A 25 24.79 -7.67 33.40
CA ASP A 25 23.35 -7.79 33.62
C ASP A 25 22.58 -6.68 32.89
N ASP A 26 23.04 -5.42 32.97
CA ASP A 26 22.43 -4.29 32.28
C ASP A 26 22.46 -4.48 30.76
N LYS A 27 23.58 -4.98 30.20
CA LYS A 27 23.70 -5.31 28.77
C LYS A 27 22.79 -6.47 28.38
N TYR A 28 22.68 -7.49 29.22
CA TYR A 28 21.82 -8.64 28.97
C TYR A 28 20.34 -8.24 28.95
N ILE A 29 19.90 -7.42 29.91
CA ILE A 29 18.54 -6.88 29.96
C ILE A 29 18.26 -6.00 28.74
N ALA A 30 19.20 -5.14 28.35
CA ALA A 30 19.06 -4.31 27.15
C ALA A 30 18.92 -5.17 25.89
N LEU A 31 19.70 -6.24 25.76
CA LEU A 31 19.65 -7.16 24.63
C LEU A 31 18.31 -7.90 24.57
N GLN A 32 17.77 -8.34 25.70
CA GLN A 32 16.44 -8.97 25.73
C GLN A 32 15.33 -8.00 25.31
N LYS A 33 15.35 -6.77 25.82
CA LYS A 33 14.40 -5.72 25.45
C LYS A 33 14.45 -5.43 23.95
N ASN A 34 15.64 -5.28 23.40
CA ASN A 34 15.83 -5.05 21.97
C ASN A 34 15.32 -6.23 21.15
N ASN A 35 15.64 -7.47 21.53
CA ASN A 35 15.11 -8.65 20.84
C ASN A 35 13.58 -8.71 20.85
N MET A 36 12.94 -8.38 21.97
CA MET A 36 11.48 -8.34 22.06
C MET A 36 10.90 -7.26 21.14
N LEU A 37 11.49 -6.06 21.12
CA LEU A 37 11.07 -4.98 20.24
C LEU A 37 11.24 -5.36 18.76
N LEU A 38 12.40 -5.90 18.38
CA LEU A 38 12.67 -6.34 17.01
C LEU A 38 11.69 -7.44 16.58
N LYS A 39 11.39 -8.41 17.44
CA LYS A 39 10.39 -9.45 17.17
C LYS A 39 8.99 -8.85 16.94
N SER A 40 8.59 -7.86 17.74
CA SER A 40 7.31 -7.18 17.56
C SER A 40 7.26 -6.35 16.27
N GLN A 41 8.35 -5.70 15.91
CA GLN A 41 8.44 -4.98 14.63
C GLN A 41 8.39 -5.95 13.45
N LEU A 42 9.14 -7.05 13.53
CA LEU A 42 9.15 -8.10 12.51
C LEU A 42 7.77 -8.74 12.35
N SER A 43 7.05 -9.02 13.44
CA SER A 43 5.70 -9.59 13.36
C SER A 43 4.73 -8.65 12.65
N LYS A 44 4.79 -7.34 12.94
CA LYS A 44 3.98 -6.33 12.25
C LYS A 44 4.31 -6.21 10.76
N ILE A 45 5.59 -6.34 10.39
CA ILE A 45 6.00 -6.33 8.99
C ILE A 45 5.52 -7.60 8.30
N LYS A 46 5.69 -8.76 8.93
CA LYS A 46 5.26 -10.05 8.38
C LYS A 46 3.75 -10.10 8.19
N GLU A 47 2.98 -9.62 9.15
CA GLU A 47 1.52 -9.51 9.03
C GLU A 47 1.12 -8.68 7.81
N LYS A 48 1.75 -7.53 7.60
CA LYS A 48 1.52 -6.71 6.39
C LYS A 48 1.94 -7.43 5.12
N TYR A 49 3.06 -8.15 5.14
CA TYR A 49 3.54 -8.91 3.99
C TYR A 49 2.61 -10.08 3.64
N ASP A 50 2.13 -10.83 4.63
CA ASP A 50 1.22 -11.96 4.42
C ASP A 50 -0.13 -11.46 3.85
N LEU A 51 -0.58 -10.25 4.23
CA LEU A 51 -1.71 -9.57 3.58
C LEU A 51 -1.42 -9.23 2.11
N LEU A 52 -0.19 -8.85 1.77
CA LEU A 52 0.25 -8.63 0.38
C LEU A 52 0.41 -9.94 -0.39
N ASP A 53 0.83 -11.04 0.24
CA ASP A 53 0.98 -12.35 -0.41
C ASP A 53 -0.38 -12.93 -0.83
N SER A 54 -1.44 -12.63 -0.07
CA SER A 54 -2.83 -12.93 -0.50
C SER A 54 -3.28 -12.18 -1.78
N SER A 55 -2.48 -11.24 -2.29
CA SER A 55 -2.74 -10.53 -3.56
C SER A 55 -2.38 -11.31 -4.83
N THR A 56 -1.83 -12.52 -4.73
CA THR A 56 -1.59 -13.39 -5.89
C THR A 56 -2.84 -14.15 -6.35
N GLN A 57 -4.03 -13.78 -5.88
CA GLN A 57 -5.27 -14.37 -6.37
C GLN A 57 -5.52 -13.97 -7.82
N ASN A 58 -5.88 -14.96 -8.64
CA ASN A 58 -6.26 -14.70 -10.02
C ASN A 58 -7.47 -13.76 -10.06
N CYS A 59 -7.37 -12.66 -10.80
CA CYS A 59 -8.51 -11.83 -11.11
C CYS A 59 -9.28 -12.45 -12.28
N ASN A 60 -10.54 -12.82 -12.04
CA ASN A 60 -11.44 -13.22 -13.11
C ASN A 60 -12.01 -11.96 -13.77
N LEU A 61 -11.77 -11.81 -15.07
CA LEU A 61 -12.30 -10.73 -15.90
C LEU A 61 -13.13 -11.35 -17.01
N GLU A 62 -14.42 -11.04 -17.03
CA GLU A 62 -15.29 -11.38 -18.15
C GLU A 62 -15.37 -10.18 -19.08
N PHE A 63 -14.82 -10.32 -20.30
CA PHE A 63 -14.91 -9.28 -21.32
C PHE A 63 -16.29 -9.31 -21.97
N LEU A 64 -16.98 -8.17 -21.92
CA LEU A 64 -18.35 -8.01 -22.42
C LEU A 64 -18.36 -7.22 -23.72
N THR A 65 -19.46 -7.33 -24.48
CA THR A 65 -19.73 -6.47 -25.62
C THR A 65 -19.85 -5.02 -25.17
N VAL A 66 -19.20 -4.12 -25.91
CA VAL A 66 -19.31 -2.67 -25.69
C VAL A 66 -20.54 -2.15 -26.43
N ASP A 67 -21.63 -1.97 -25.69
CA ASP A 67 -22.86 -1.42 -26.26
C ASP A 67 -22.76 0.12 -26.36
N ASN A 68 -22.24 0.75 -25.29
CA ASN A 68 -22.08 2.19 -25.16
C ASN A 68 -20.64 2.62 -25.40
N HIS A 69 -20.47 3.62 -26.27
CA HIS A 69 -19.15 4.07 -26.75
C HIS A 69 -18.69 5.38 -26.11
N TYR A 70 -19.57 6.03 -25.33
CA TYR A 70 -19.29 7.30 -24.66
C TYR A 70 -19.79 7.30 -23.22
N GLY A 71 -19.12 8.05 -22.37
CA GLY A 71 -19.57 8.30 -21.01
C GLY A 71 -19.17 9.68 -20.52
N LEU A 72 -19.94 10.22 -19.57
CA LEU A 72 -19.66 11.49 -18.91
C LEU A 72 -19.08 11.22 -17.52
N LEU A 73 -17.83 11.63 -17.30
CA LEU A 73 -17.18 11.54 -16.00
C LEU A 73 -17.26 12.88 -15.27
N PRO A 74 -17.78 12.92 -14.03
CA PRO A 74 -17.76 14.12 -13.22
C PRO A 74 -16.33 14.44 -12.72
N LYS A 75 -16.18 15.65 -12.19
CA LYS A 75 -14.96 16.05 -11.49
C LYS A 75 -14.69 15.11 -10.31
N ASN A 76 -13.41 14.86 -10.05
CA ASN A 76 -12.87 13.97 -9.02
C ASN A 76 -13.03 12.46 -9.28
N THR A 77 -13.53 12.04 -10.45
CA THR A 77 -13.50 10.62 -10.82
C THR A 77 -12.09 10.08 -10.85
N ILE A 78 -11.91 8.86 -10.34
CA ILE A 78 -10.63 8.16 -10.27
C ILE A 78 -10.52 7.22 -11.47
N VAL A 79 -9.48 7.41 -12.27
CA VAL A 79 -9.09 6.53 -13.37
C VAL A 79 -7.95 5.65 -12.90
N ARG A 80 -8.07 4.34 -13.10
CA ARG A 80 -7.18 3.33 -12.53
C ARG A 80 -6.44 2.51 -13.59
N ILE A 81 -5.36 1.85 -13.20
CA ILE A 81 -4.57 1.03 -14.13
C ILE A 81 -5.22 -0.33 -14.42
N SER A 82 -6.03 -0.84 -13.48
CA SER A 82 -6.77 -2.10 -13.64
C SER A 82 -8.18 -1.97 -13.03
N PRO A 83 -9.14 -2.82 -13.43
CA PRO A 83 -10.53 -2.78 -12.96
C PRO A 83 -10.64 -3.30 -11.53
N SER A 84 -10.10 -2.55 -10.57
CA SER A 84 -10.08 -2.88 -9.15
C SER A 84 -9.92 -1.63 -8.32
N ASN A 85 -10.66 -1.53 -7.22
CA ASN A 85 -10.55 -0.40 -6.29
C ASN A 85 -9.22 -0.33 -5.53
N ASN A 86 -8.45 -1.43 -5.53
CA ASN A 86 -7.14 -1.51 -4.90
C ASN A 86 -5.99 -1.20 -5.88
N SER A 87 -6.27 -0.97 -7.16
CA SER A 87 -5.24 -0.72 -8.16
C SER A 87 -4.75 0.72 -8.16
N CYS A 88 -3.56 0.94 -8.71
CA CYS A 88 -2.94 2.26 -8.80
C CYS A 88 -3.83 3.25 -9.57
N ILE A 89 -3.86 4.49 -9.08
CA ILE A 89 -4.54 5.59 -9.71
C ILE A 89 -3.66 6.13 -10.83
N VAL A 90 -4.18 6.13 -12.05
CA VAL A 90 -3.55 6.70 -13.24
C VAL A 90 -3.79 8.20 -13.31
N LYS A 91 -5.03 8.63 -13.05
CA LYS A 91 -5.42 10.04 -13.06
C LYS A 91 -6.63 10.28 -12.16
N LYS A 92 -6.69 11.46 -11.57
CA LYS A 92 -7.92 12.02 -10.99
C LYS A 92 -8.45 13.09 -11.95
N ILE A 93 -9.72 13.00 -12.32
CA ILE A 93 -10.33 13.92 -13.29
C ILE A 93 -10.50 15.31 -12.65
N ASP A 94 -9.86 16.33 -13.24
CA ASP A 94 -9.83 17.69 -12.69
C ASP A 94 -11.11 18.48 -12.99
N MET A 95 -11.77 18.17 -14.12
CA MET A 95 -12.97 18.82 -14.63
C MET A 95 -13.86 17.77 -15.29
N GLY A 96 -15.19 17.92 -15.18
CA GLY A 96 -16.10 16.98 -15.82
C GLY A 96 -15.86 16.91 -17.32
N MET A 97 -15.85 15.70 -17.89
CA MET A 97 -15.47 15.49 -19.28
C MET A 97 -16.15 14.26 -19.88
N GLN A 98 -16.45 14.33 -21.17
CA GLN A 98 -16.86 13.16 -21.94
C GLN A 98 -15.62 12.31 -22.27
N VAL A 99 -15.76 10.99 -22.19
CA VAL A 99 -14.71 10.02 -22.49
C VAL A 99 -15.23 8.99 -23.50
N GLY A 100 -14.32 8.41 -24.28
CA GLY A 100 -14.63 7.28 -25.15
C GLY A 100 -14.51 5.97 -24.37
N ILE A 101 -15.47 5.07 -24.52
CA ILE A 101 -15.42 3.72 -23.94
C ILE A 101 -14.82 2.77 -24.99
N LEU A 102 -13.77 2.05 -24.60
CA LEU A 102 -13.03 1.13 -25.47
C LEU A 102 -13.30 -0.33 -25.14
N GLU A 103 -13.40 -0.66 -23.85
CA GLU A 103 -13.67 -2.01 -23.37
C GLU A 103 -14.63 -1.97 -22.19
N LYS A 104 -15.39 -3.06 -22.02
CA LYS A 104 -16.29 -3.30 -20.90
C LYS A 104 -15.94 -4.65 -20.32
N VAL A 105 -15.71 -4.69 -19.01
CA VAL A 105 -15.46 -5.94 -18.30
C VAL A 105 -16.35 -6.04 -17.08
N ASN A 106 -16.74 -7.27 -16.75
CA ASN A 106 -17.32 -7.58 -15.47
C ASN A 106 -16.25 -8.22 -14.58
N THR A 107 -16.11 -7.68 -13.38
CA THR A 107 -15.44 -8.35 -12.26
C THR A 107 -16.51 -9.02 -11.41
N ASN A 108 -16.16 -9.95 -10.52
CA ASN A 108 -17.15 -10.68 -9.71
C ASN A 108 -18.18 -9.77 -9.00
N ASP A 109 -17.81 -8.52 -8.70
CA ASP A 109 -18.61 -7.59 -7.90
C ASP A 109 -19.06 -6.31 -8.64
N SER A 110 -18.43 -5.96 -9.78
CA SER A 110 -18.65 -4.67 -10.46
C SER A 110 -18.34 -4.68 -11.96
N THR A 111 -19.09 -3.88 -12.72
CA THR A 111 -18.78 -3.53 -14.12
C THR A 111 -17.75 -2.40 -14.19
N TRP A 112 -16.77 -2.56 -15.08
CA TRP A 112 -15.74 -1.56 -15.34
C TRP A 112 -15.64 -1.25 -16.83
N TYR A 113 -15.29 -0.01 -17.13
CA TYR A 113 -15.07 0.48 -18.49
C TYR A 113 -13.63 0.96 -18.64
N TYR A 114 -12.94 0.47 -19.68
CA TYR A 114 -11.67 1.04 -20.09
C TYR A 114 -11.94 2.23 -20.99
N VAL A 115 -11.49 3.41 -20.59
CA VAL A 115 -11.83 4.67 -21.24
C VAL A 115 -10.61 5.37 -21.85
N ALA A 116 -10.84 6.09 -22.94
CA ALA A 116 -9.94 7.07 -23.50
C ALA A 116 -10.37 8.48 -23.09
N LEU A 117 -9.47 9.18 -22.42
CA LEU A 117 -9.63 10.57 -22.02
C LEU A 117 -9.24 11.49 -23.20
N PRO A 118 -10.03 12.54 -23.51
CA PRO A 118 -9.69 13.53 -24.53
C PRO A 118 -8.61 14.49 -24.01
N LEU A 119 -7.39 13.99 -23.88
CA LEU A 119 -6.20 14.77 -23.50
C LEU A 119 -5.29 14.97 -24.71
N ASP A 120 -4.58 16.09 -24.74
CA ASP A 120 -3.63 16.43 -25.82
C ASP A 120 -2.36 15.57 -25.83
N ASN A 121 -2.16 14.72 -24.81
CA ASN A 121 -1.00 13.84 -24.70
C ASN A 121 -1.40 12.40 -24.41
N ASN A 122 -0.48 11.47 -24.62
CA ASN A 122 -0.71 10.04 -24.44
C ASN A 122 -0.24 9.49 -23.08
N ILE A 123 0.03 10.36 -22.10
CA ILE A 123 0.44 9.96 -20.76
C ILE A 123 -0.80 9.99 -19.87
N ASN A 124 -1.13 8.85 -19.25
CA ASN A 124 -2.30 8.72 -18.38
C ASN A 124 -3.61 9.17 -19.07
N SER A 125 -3.67 8.96 -20.39
CA SER A 125 -4.79 9.29 -21.28
C SER A 125 -5.84 8.17 -21.34
N ARG A 126 -5.60 7.04 -20.67
CA ARG A 126 -6.49 5.88 -20.64
C ARG A 126 -6.46 5.19 -19.30
N GLY A 127 -7.52 4.46 -18.98
CA GLY A 127 -7.57 3.62 -17.78
C GLY A 127 -8.97 3.10 -17.50
N TRP A 128 -9.11 2.40 -16.39
CA TRP A 128 -10.35 1.78 -15.95
C TRP A 128 -11.13 2.69 -15.01
N VAL A 129 -12.44 2.74 -15.22
CA VAL A 129 -13.40 3.47 -14.39
C VAL A 129 -14.58 2.56 -14.09
N GLU A 130 -15.03 2.55 -12.84
CA GLU A 130 -16.17 1.74 -12.40
C GLU A 130 -17.47 2.36 -12.91
N GLU A 131 -18.44 1.53 -13.32
CA GLU A 131 -19.73 1.97 -13.88
C GLU A 131 -20.47 3.05 -13.05
N PRO A 132 -20.53 2.97 -11.71
CA PRO A 132 -21.22 3.98 -10.90
C PRO A 132 -20.55 5.36 -10.90
N ALA A 133 -19.30 5.46 -11.38
CA ALA A 133 -18.60 6.74 -11.44
C ALA A 133 -19.00 7.59 -12.65
N PHE A 134 -19.73 7.04 -13.60
CA PHE A 134 -20.27 7.77 -14.74
C PHE A 134 -21.56 8.48 -14.35
N SER A 135 -21.70 9.74 -14.75
CA SER A 135 -22.98 10.46 -14.62
C SER A 135 -23.96 10.04 -15.72
N GLU A 136 -23.43 9.68 -16.89
CA GLU A 136 -24.20 9.22 -18.04
C GLU A 136 -23.34 8.31 -18.91
N ILE A 137 -23.94 7.31 -19.54
CA ILE A 137 -23.32 6.38 -20.48
C ILE A 137 -24.25 6.27 -21.70
N SER A 138 -23.70 6.39 -22.90
CA SER A 138 -24.49 6.46 -24.14
C SER A 138 -23.77 5.82 -25.34
N ASN A 139 -24.57 5.40 -26.32
CA ASN A 139 -24.08 4.92 -27.61
C ASN A 139 -23.62 6.06 -28.54
N SER A 140 -24.09 7.28 -28.28
CA SER A 140 -23.79 8.47 -29.08
C SER A 140 -23.04 9.52 -28.24
N PRO A 141 -22.33 10.46 -28.88
CA PRO A 141 -21.72 11.58 -28.16
C PRO A 141 -22.75 12.33 -27.31
N ILE A 142 -22.37 12.68 -26.08
CA ILE A 142 -23.25 13.38 -25.13
C ILE A 142 -23.06 14.88 -25.34
N GLU A 143 -24.15 15.58 -25.68
CA GLU A 143 -24.10 17.04 -25.81
C GLU A 143 -24.02 17.68 -24.42
N ILE A 144 -22.94 18.42 -24.16
CA ILE A 144 -22.76 19.17 -22.93
C ILE A 144 -23.39 20.56 -23.15
N SER A 145 -24.60 20.76 -22.62
CA SER A 145 -25.32 22.04 -22.63
C SER A 145 -24.71 23.09 -21.69
#